data_AF-A0A699R1P5-F1
#
_entry.id   AF-A0A699R1P5-F1
#
_cell.length_a   1.000
_cell.length_b   1.000
_cell.length_c   1.000
_cell.angle_alpha   90.00
_cell.angle_beta   90.00
_cell.angle_gamma   90.00
#
_symmetry.space_group_name_H-M   'P 1'
#
loop_
_entity.id
_entity.type
_entity.pdbx_description
1 polymer ?
#
loop_
_entity_poly.entity_id
_entity_poly.type
_entity_poly.pdbx_seq_one_letter_code
_entity_poly.pdbx_strand_id
1 'polypeptide(L)'
;MTVAEIPADELVEMTSILLRAFQAGGCSPICHCCCKRLAIGSSFHLATVDTHKRHGRGTANSGIGLHATHESREVMLCADCDIAKMNAMTAEQRQAYEDYRAKGGGCHRINGQ
;
A
#
# COMPACT_ATOMS: atom_id res chain seq x y z
N MET A 1 6.25 19.82 5.90
CA MET A 1 6.15 18.54 5.15
C MET A 1 4.69 18.17 5.02
N THR A 2 4.21 18.11 3.80
CA THR A 2 2.89 17.61 3.42
C THR A 2 3.01 16.15 2.96
N VAL A 3 1.89 15.43 2.86
CA VAL A 3 1.89 14.03 2.39
C VAL A 3 2.47 13.90 0.97
N ALA A 4 2.35 14.93 0.14
CA ALA A 4 2.88 14.91 -1.23
C ALA A 4 4.40 15.11 -1.32
N GLU A 5 5.02 15.55 -0.24
CA GLU A 5 6.45 15.84 -0.18
C GLU A 5 7.23 14.74 0.56
N ILE A 6 6.55 13.64 0.96
CA ILE A 6 7.22 12.51 1.61
C ILE A 6 8.04 11.78 0.55
N PRO A 7 9.38 11.77 0.65
CA PRO A 7 10.19 11.00 -0.27
C PRO A 7 9.94 9.50 -0.08
N ALA A 8 9.90 8.77 -1.19
CA ALA A 8 9.93 7.31 -1.15
C ALA A 8 11.25 6.84 -0.51
N ASP A 9 11.18 5.79 0.30
CA ASP A 9 12.31 5.12 0.95
C ASP A 9 13.03 5.88 2.08
N GLU A 10 12.55 7.05 2.52
CA GLU A 10 13.05 7.71 3.73
C GLU A 10 12.15 7.43 4.95
N LEU A 11 12.79 7.18 6.10
CA LEU A 11 12.06 7.10 7.37
C LEU A 11 11.63 8.48 7.83
N VAL A 12 10.32 8.68 7.87
CA VAL A 12 9.65 9.89 8.35
C VAL A 12 8.91 9.58 9.64
N GLU A 13 8.93 10.52 10.58
CA GLU A 13 8.10 10.42 11.79
C GLU A 13 6.65 10.83 11.49
N MET A 14 5.70 10.02 11.93
CA MET A 14 4.28 10.35 11.89
C MET A 14 3.98 11.53 12.83
N THR A 15 3.84 12.72 12.27
CA THR A 15 3.41 13.90 13.02
C THR A 15 1.88 14.00 13.09
N SER A 16 1.36 14.84 13.99
CA SER A 16 -0.08 15.14 14.05
C SER A 16 -0.61 15.77 12.75
N ILE A 17 0.22 16.55 12.05
CA ILE A 17 -0.10 17.17 10.77
C ILE A 17 -0.24 16.09 9.69
N LEU A 18 0.74 15.17 9.60
CA LEU A 18 0.70 14.07 8.64
C LEU A 18 -0.49 13.14 8.90
N LEU A 19 -0.73 12.76 10.15
CA LEU A 19 -1.87 11.93 10.52
C LEU A 19 -3.20 12.57 10.07
N ARG A 20 -3.39 13.87 10.33
CA ARG A 20 -4.59 14.59 9.87
C ARG A 20 -4.69 14.65 8.35
N ALA A 21 -3.58 14.88 7.65
CA ALA A 21 -3.55 14.92 6.20
C ALA A 21 -3.91 13.56 5.59
N PHE A 22 -3.38 12.47 6.15
CA PHE A 22 -3.78 11.11 5.78
C PHE A 22 -5.27 10.88 6.05
N GLN A 23 -5.76 11.19 7.24
CA GLN A 23 -7.17 11.01 7.61
C GLN A 23 -8.12 11.85 6.76
N ALA A 24 -7.75 13.09 6.41
CA ALA A 24 -8.53 13.94 5.51
C ALA A 24 -8.61 13.35 4.09
N GLY A 25 -7.57 12.63 3.65
CA GLY A 25 -7.58 11.83 2.43
C GLY A 25 -8.25 10.46 2.57
N GLY A 26 -8.97 10.19 3.68
CA GLY A 26 -9.62 8.91 3.95
C GLY A 26 -8.66 7.77 4.29
N CYS A 27 -7.42 8.06 4.67
CA CYS A 27 -6.41 7.07 5.05
C CYS A 27 -6.42 6.79 6.55
N SER A 28 -6.37 5.50 6.90
CA SER A 28 -5.88 5.07 8.23
C SER A 28 -4.40 4.72 8.10
N PRO A 29 -3.47 5.44 8.75
CA PRO A 29 -2.05 5.12 8.66
C PRO A 29 -1.72 3.78 9.30
N ILE A 30 -1.39 2.80 8.45
CA ILE A 30 -1.04 1.44 8.85
C ILE A 30 0.14 0.95 8.03
N CYS A 31 0.91 0.03 8.61
CA CYS A 31 1.88 -0.74 7.86
C CYS A 31 1.19 -1.77 6.95
N HIS A 32 1.52 -1.77 5.67
CA HIS A 32 0.96 -2.63 4.64
C HIS A 32 1.53 -4.05 4.66
N CYS A 33 2.61 -4.27 5.41
CA CYS A 33 3.21 -5.59 5.61
C CYS A 33 2.68 -6.28 6.88
N CYS A 34 2.62 -5.57 8.02
CA CYS A 34 2.28 -6.16 9.32
C CYS A 34 0.93 -5.68 9.90
N CYS A 35 0.18 -4.85 9.18
CA CYS A 35 -1.12 -4.29 9.59
C CYS A 35 -1.10 -3.49 10.91
N LYS A 36 0.09 -3.13 11.43
CA LYS A 36 0.24 -2.30 12.62
C LYS A 36 -0.21 -0.86 12.34
N ARG A 37 -1.02 -0.29 13.23
CA ARG A 37 -1.38 1.14 13.17
C ARG A 37 -0.15 2.01 13.48
N LEU A 38 0.02 3.06 12.69
CA LEU A 38 1.08 4.04 12.86
C LEU A 38 0.53 5.24 13.62
N ALA A 39 0.86 5.31 14.91
CA ALA A 39 0.47 6.41 15.79
C ALA A 39 1.42 7.61 15.62
N ILE A 40 1.03 8.77 16.15
CA ILE A 40 1.93 9.92 16.24
C ILE A 40 3.24 9.51 16.94
N GLY A 41 4.38 9.93 16.40
CA GLY A 41 5.72 9.55 16.86
C GLY A 41 6.24 8.22 16.29
N SER A 42 5.43 7.47 15.53
CA SER A 42 5.91 6.25 14.86
C SER A 42 6.69 6.60 13.60
N SER A 43 7.85 5.98 13.38
CA SER A 43 8.58 6.08 12.12
C SER A 43 7.98 5.16 11.05
N PHE A 44 7.84 5.70 9.84
CA PHE A 44 7.32 4.99 8.66
C PHE A 44 8.05 5.45 7.40
N HIS A 45 7.96 4.70 6.32
CA HIS A 45 8.35 5.15 4.98
C HIS A 45 7.28 4.77 3.96
N LEU A 46 7.32 5.44 2.80
CA LEU A 46 6.55 5.05 1.63
C LEU A 46 7.44 4.21 0.71
N ALA A 47 6.88 3.13 0.20
CA ALA A 47 7.55 2.21 -0.71
C ALA A 47 6.70 2.03 -1.97
N THR A 48 7.31 1.96 -3.14
CA THR A 48 6.57 1.66 -4.37
C THR A 48 6.53 0.15 -4.60
N VAL A 49 5.33 -0.41 -4.76
CA VAL A 49 5.14 -1.81 -5.13
C VAL A 49 4.46 -1.92 -6.48
N ASP A 50 5.01 -2.78 -7.33
CA ASP A 50 4.39 -3.12 -8.61
C ASP A 50 3.21 -4.06 -8.38
N THR A 51 2.06 -3.70 -8.94
CA THR A 51 0.90 -4.58 -9.01
C THR A 51 0.64 -5.01 -10.44
N HIS A 52 0.58 -6.33 -10.65
CA HIS A 52 0.12 -6.89 -11.90
C HIS A 52 -1.40 -7.08 -11.82
N LYS A 53 -2.17 -6.15 -12.38
CA LYS A 53 -3.58 -6.45 -12.68
C LYS A 53 -3.61 -7.33 -13.93
N ARG A 54 -3.98 -8.60 -13.74
CA ARG A 54 -4.44 -9.42 -14.87
C ARG A 54 -5.84 -8.94 -15.23
N HIS A 55 -5.96 -8.04 -16.19
CA HIS A 55 -7.25 -7.78 -16.82
C HIS A 55 -7.52 -8.85 -17.88
N GLY A 56 -8.43 -9.76 -17.55
CA GLY A 56 -8.95 -10.73 -18.50
C GLY A 56 -9.66 -11.91 -17.84
N ARG A 57 -10.99 -11.91 -17.87
CA ARG A 57 -11.73 -13.17 -18.05
C ARG A 57 -11.58 -13.57 -19.52
N GLY A 58 -10.40 -14.05 -19.90
CA GLY A 58 -10.22 -14.67 -21.21
C GLY A 58 -10.84 -16.05 -21.17
N THR A 59 -11.99 -16.24 -21.80
CA THR A 59 -12.37 -17.58 -22.29
C THR A 59 -11.27 -18.03 -23.25
N ALA A 60 -10.85 -19.29 -23.17
CA ALA A 60 -9.67 -19.84 -23.85
C ALA A 60 -9.67 -19.77 -25.39
N ASN A 61 -10.64 -19.08 -26.02
CA ASN A 61 -10.89 -19.04 -27.46
C ASN A 61 -10.80 -17.66 -28.10
N SER A 62 -10.52 -16.57 -27.38
CA SER A 62 -10.24 -15.28 -28.01
C SER A 62 -8.73 -15.04 -28.06
N GLY A 63 -8.13 -15.08 -29.25
CA GLY A 63 -6.71 -14.77 -29.50
C GLY A 63 -6.30 -13.32 -29.22
N ILE A 64 -6.96 -12.65 -28.28
CA ILE A 64 -6.62 -11.33 -27.75
C ILE A 64 -5.72 -11.57 -26.54
N GLY A 65 -4.42 -11.32 -26.71
CA GLY A 65 -3.42 -11.53 -25.68
C GLY A 65 -3.79 -10.85 -24.36
N LEU A 66 -3.49 -11.52 -23.25
CA LEU A 66 -3.59 -10.97 -21.90
C LEU A 66 -2.73 -9.70 -21.84
N HIS A 67 -3.35 -8.52 -21.86
CA HIS A 67 -2.64 -7.27 -21.64
C HIS A 67 -2.39 -7.13 -20.14
N ALA A 68 -1.17 -7.46 -19.69
CA ALA A 68 -0.72 -7.15 -18.35
C ALA A 68 -0.42 -5.65 -18.28
N THR A 69 -1.32 -4.87 -17.70
CA THR A 69 -1.05 -3.48 -17.34
C THR A 69 -0.23 -3.45 -16.06
N HIS A 70 0.97 -2.86 -16.11
CA HIS A 70 1.76 -2.57 -14.93
C HIS A 70 1.16 -1.34 -14.24
N GLU A 71 0.71 -1.49 -13.01
CA GLU A 71 0.24 -0.38 -12.17
C GLU A 71 1.08 -0.40 -10.89
N SER A 72 1.89 0.65 -10.69
CA SER A 72 2.62 0.84 -9.44
C SER A 72 1.73 1.54 -8.43
N ARG A 73 1.88 1.18 -7.15
CA ARG A 73 1.21 1.85 -6.04
C ARG A 73 2.19 2.12 -4.91
N GLU A 74 2.06 3.25 -4.25
CA GLU A 74 2.82 3.54 -3.04
C GLU A 74 2.17 2.83 -1.86
N VAL A 75 2.93 2.23 -0.95
CA VAL A 75 2.45 1.59 0.28
C VAL A 75 3.18 2.16 1.47
N MET A 76 2.52 2.18 2.63
CA MET A 76 3.10 2.66 3.87
C MET A 76 3.66 1.49 4.67
N LEU A 77 4.94 1.57 5.06
CA LEU A 77 5.64 0.54 5.83
C LEU A 77 6.20 1.13 7.12
N CYS A 78 6.09 0.40 8.24
CA CYS A 78 6.72 0.82 9.50
C CYS A 78 8.24 0.64 9.43
N ALA A 79 8.98 1.23 10.36
CA ALA A 79 10.44 1.11 10.43
C ALA A 79 10.97 -0.34 10.39
N ASP A 80 10.22 -1.31 10.90
CA ASP A 80 10.62 -2.72 10.92
C ASP A 80 10.29 -3.50 9.63
N CYS A 81 9.56 -2.90 8.68
CA CYS A 81 9.10 -3.55 7.46
C CYS A 81 9.70 -2.86 6.23
N ASP A 82 10.04 -3.61 5.20
CA ASP A 82 10.54 -3.11 3.93
C ASP A 82 9.86 -3.82 2.75
N ILE A 83 10.20 -3.41 1.52
CA ILE A 83 9.68 -4.04 0.30
C ILE A 83 10.01 -5.53 0.26
N ALA A 84 11.20 -5.94 0.73
CA ALA A 84 11.61 -7.34 0.73
C ALA A 84 10.70 -8.19 1.62
N LYS A 85 10.40 -7.76 2.84
CA LYS A 85 9.45 -8.41 3.76
C LYS A 85 8.03 -8.40 3.21
N MET A 86 7.61 -7.32 2.56
CA MET A 86 6.30 -7.25 1.93
C MET A 86 6.17 -8.25 0.76
N ASN A 87 7.20 -8.35 -0.08
CA ASN A 87 7.25 -9.31 -1.19
C ASN A 87 7.37 -10.76 -0.70
N ALA A 88 7.98 -10.97 0.47
CA ALA A 88 8.08 -12.26 1.14
C ALA A 88 6.85 -12.61 1.98
N MET A 89 5.79 -11.81 1.98
CA MET A 89 4.54 -12.15 2.68
C MET A 89 3.98 -13.46 2.14
N THR A 90 3.63 -14.35 3.06
CA THR A 90 2.92 -15.59 2.74
C THR A 90 1.55 -15.28 2.14
N ALA A 91 0.98 -16.23 1.39
CA ALA A 91 -0.35 -16.09 0.83
C ALA A 91 -1.42 -15.79 1.90
N GLU A 92 -1.29 -16.39 3.08
CA GLU A 92 -2.16 -16.17 4.24
C GLU A 92 -2.06 -14.73 4.77
N GLN A 93 -0.84 -14.21 4.93
CA GLN A 93 -0.63 -12.81 5.37
C GLN A 93 -1.15 -11.82 4.33
N ARG A 94 -0.98 -12.13 3.05
CA ARG A 94 -1.50 -11.32 1.95
C ARG A 94 -3.02 -11.31 1.93
N GLN A 95 -3.66 -12.46 2.13
CA GLN A 95 -5.12 -12.57 2.26
C GLN A 95 -5.63 -11.80 3.49
N ALA A 96 -4.96 -11.93 4.64
CA ALA A 96 -5.34 -11.20 5.85
C ALA A 96 -5.29 -9.67 5.64
N TYR A 97 -4.29 -9.18 4.89
CA TYR A 97 -4.21 -7.78 4.49
C TYR A 97 -5.33 -7.39 3.51
N GLU A 98 -5.64 -8.22 2.51
CA GLU A 98 -6.73 -7.98 1.56
C GLU A 98 -8.11 -7.96 2.26
N ASP A 99 -8.36 -8.87 3.20
CA ASP A 99 -9.57 -8.92 4.02
C ASP A 99 -9.71 -7.69 4.92
N TYR A 100 -8.60 -7.23 5.50
CA TYR A 100 -8.56 -5.99 6.27
C TYR A 100 -8.90 -4.78 5.38
N ARG A 101 -8.32 -4.72 4.18
CA ARG A 101 -8.59 -3.66 3.21
C ARG A 101 -10.05 -3.64 2.77
N ALA A 102 -10.64 -4.82 2.51
CA ALA A 102 -12.05 -4.96 2.14
C ALA A 102 -13.02 -4.42 3.21
N LYS A 103 -12.61 -4.38 4.48
CA LYS A 103 -13.39 -3.82 5.60
C LYS A 103 -13.26 -2.29 5.74
N GLY A 104 -12.70 -1.60 4.73
CA GLY A 104 -12.49 -0.14 4.75
C GLY A 104 -11.11 0.27 5.26
N GLY A 105 -10.17 -0.67 5.39
CA GLY A 105 -8.81 -0.43 5.83
C GLY A 105 -7.84 -0.12 4.68
N GLY A 106 -8.02 0.99 3.97
CA GLY A 106 -7.07 1.38 2.92
C GLY A 106 -7.31 2.76 2.32
N CYS A 107 -6.23 3.48 1.98
CA CYS A 107 -6.28 4.82 1.38
C CYS A 107 -6.25 4.76 -0.16
N HIS A 108 -6.96 5.69 -0.81
CA HIS A 108 -6.94 5.91 -2.27
C HIS A 108 -5.54 6.25 -2.83
N ARG A 109 -4.74 7.08 -2.14
CA ARG A 109 -3.42 7.52 -2.63
C ARG A 109 -2.36 6.40 -2.62
N ILE A 110 -2.48 5.47 -1.67
CA ILE A 110 -1.64 4.28 -1.53
C ILE A 110 -2.15 3.09 -2.40
N ASN A 111 -3.28 3.26 -3.08
CA ASN A 111 -3.88 2.22 -3.91
C ASN A 111 -4.05 2.61 -5.38
N GLY A 112 -3.37 3.67 -5.85
CA GLY A 112 -3.27 3.99 -7.27
C GLY A 112 -4.58 4.48 -7.91
N GLN A 113 -5.35 5.33 -7.24
CA GLN A 113 -6.51 6.01 -7.83
C GLN A 113 -6.39 7.52 -7.78
#